data_AF-A0A7Z8ZV98-F1
#
_entry.id   AF-A0A7Z8ZV98-F1
#
_cell.length_a   1.000
_cell.length_b   1.000
_cell.length_c   1.000
_cell.angle_alpha   90.00
_cell.angle_beta   90.00
_cell.angle_gamma   90.00
#
_symmetry.space_group_name_H-M   'P 1'
#
loop_
_entity.id
_entity.type
_entity.pdbx_description
1 polymer ?
#
loop_
_entity_poly.entity_id
_entity_poly.type
_entity_poly.pdbx_seq_one_letter_code
_entity_poly.pdbx_strand_id
1 'polypeptide(L)'
;MPGFYAYDFDCQQPADTYLDLSQFGKGVALVNGVNLGRFWKVGPTLSLYIPKGLLKQGQNRLLIFETEGQFSESIRLTKEPIYNDIKGENL
;
A
#
# COMPACT_ATOMS: atom_id res chain seq x y z
N MET A 1 -7.95 -16.68 3.56
CA MET A 1 -6.76 -17.54 3.34
C MET A 1 -5.65 -16.65 2.82
N PRO A 2 -4.38 -16.86 3.24
CA PRO A 2 -3.28 -16.04 2.76
C PRO A 2 -3.10 -16.10 1.24
N GLY A 3 -2.75 -14.97 0.63
CA GLY A 3 -2.63 -14.86 -0.83
C GLY A 3 -1.72 -13.71 -1.26
N PHE A 4 -1.24 -13.82 -2.51
CA PHE A 4 -0.49 -12.76 -3.17
C PHE A 4 -1.36 -12.10 -4.25
N TYR A 5 -1.38 -10.78 -4.27
CA TYR A 5 -2.16 -9.97 -5.21
C TYR A 5 -1.24 -9.01 -5.93
N ALA A 6 -1.23 -9.04 -7.26
CA ALA A 6 -0.38 -8.22 -8.10
C ALA A 6 -1.19 -7.14 -8.82
N TYR A 7 -0.66 -5.92 -8.83
CA TYR A 7 -1.27 -4.76 -9.47
C TYR A 7 -0.23 -4.09 -10.36
N ASP A 8 -0.47 -4.09 -11.66
CA ASP A 8 0.38 -3.44 -12.64
C ASP A 8 -0.19 -2.08 -13.01
N PHE A 9 0.68 -1.08 -13.14
CA PHE A 9 0.28 0.27 -13.54
C PHE A 9 1.40 0.99 -14.29
N ASP A 10 1.01 1.91 -15.17
CA ASP A 10 1.92 2.81 -15.87
C ASP A 10 2.07 4.13 -15.11
N CYS A 11 3.29 4.64 -14.98
CA CYS A 11 3.59 5.91 -14.32
C CYS A 11 4.38 6.82 -15.25
N GLN A 12 3.81 7.96 -15.65
CA GLN A 12 4.51 8.89 -16.54
C GLN A 12 5.58 9.70 -15.81
N GLN A 13 5.31 10.12 -14.57
CA GLN A 13 6.21 10.94 -13.77
C GLN A 13 6.24 10.41 -12.33
N PRO A 14 7.28 9.64 -11.96
CA PRO A 14 7.46 9.15 -10.60
C PRO A 14 7.48 10.28 -9.57
N ALA A 15 6.65 10.13 -8.54
CA ALA A 15 6.58 11.03 -7.40
C ALA A 15 6.38 10.22 -6.12
N ASP A 16 6.72 10.85 -5.00
CA ASP A 16 6.45 10.31 -3.69
C ASP A 16 4.95 10.11 -3.51
N THR A 17 4.53 8.97 -2.96
CA THR A 17 3.12 8.63 -2.83
C THR A 17 2.91 7.65 -1.67
N TYR A 18 1.65 7.32 -1.38
CA TYR A 18 1.25 6.38 -0.36
C TYR A 18 0.32 5.33 -0.96
N LEU A 19 0.60 4.05 -0.70
CA LEU A 19 -0.28 2.95 -1.05
C LEU A 19 -1.41 2.83 -0.03
N ASP A 20 -2.65 3.08 -0.44
CA ASP A 20 -3.86 2.88 0.37
C ASP A 20 -4.09 1.38 0.63
N LEU A 21 -4.00 0.98 1.90
CA LEU A 21 -4.19 -0.39 2.37
C LEU A 21 -5.40 -0.50 3.32
N SER A 22 -6.27 0.51 3.36
CA SER A 22 -7.46 0.55 4.23
C SER A 22 -8.46 -0.59 3.96
N GLN A 23 -8.44 -1.14 2.74
CA GLN A 23 -9.28 -2.26 2.31
C GLN A 23 -8.62 -3.64 2.50
N PHE A 24 -7.38 -3.71 2.99
CA PHE A 24 -6.66 -4.96 3.21
C PHE A 24 -6.63 -5.33 4.70
N GLY A 25 -6.52 -6.63 4.99
CA GLY A 25 -6.47 -7.13 6.37
C GLY A 25 -5.13 -6.89 7.05
N LYS A 26 -4.16 -7.77 6.77
CA LYS A 26 -2.81 -7.71 7.35
C LYS A 26 -1.79 -8.31 6.39
N GLY A 27 -0.59 -7.75 6.34
CA GLY A 27 0.41 -8.27 5.42
C GLY A 27 1.64 -7.39 5.21
N VAL A 28 2.27 -7.58 4.05
CA VAL A 28 3.37 -6.75 3.54
C VAL A 28 3.12 -6.36 2.08
N ALA A 29 3.65 -5.22 1.67
CA ALA A 29 3.59 -4.76 0.28
C ALA A 29 4.99 -4.60 -0.31
N LEU A 30 5.13 -4.89 -1.59
CA LEU A 30 6.34 -4.69 -2.36
C LEU A 30 6.03 -3.83 -3.57
N VAL A 31 6.91 -2.89 -3.90
CA VAL A 31 6.90 -2.17 -5.18
C VAL A 31 8.15 -2.53 -5.96
N ASN A 32 7.98 -2.99 -7.21
CA ASN A 32 9.09 -3.36 -8.09
C ASN A 32 10.11 -4.32 -7.43
N GLY A 33 9.64 -5.22 -6.55
CA GLY A 33 10.47 -6.19 -5.82
C GLY A 33 11.07 -5.68 -4.50
N VAL A 34 10.89 -4.41 -4.15
CA VAL A 34 11.37 -3.83 -2.88
C VAL A 34 10.25 -3.85 -1.84
N ASN A 35 10.52 -4.43 -0.66
CA ASN A 35 9.56 -4.50 0.44
C ASN A 35 9.39 -3.13 1.12
N LEU A 36 8.15 -2.62 1.11
CA LEU A 36 7.76 -1.33 1.69
C LEU A 36 7.49 -1.40 3.20
N GLY A 37 7.30 -2.61 3.74
CA GLY A 37 6.98 -2.82 5.15
C GLY A 37 5.64 -3.51 5.37
N ARG A 38 5.18 -3.44 6.62
CA ARG A 38 3.98 -4.14 7.11
C ARG A 38 2.79 -3.21 7.12
N PHE A 39 1.61 -3.75 6.85
CA PHE A 39 0.34 -3.07 7.07
C PHE A 39 -0.59 -3.92 7.94
N TRP A 40 -1.49 -3.26 8.66
CA TRP A 40 -2.56 -3.91 9.40
C TRP A 40 -3.75 -2.96 9.54
N LYS A 41 -4.95 -3.44 9.20
CA LYS A 41 -6.22 -2.69 9.24
C LYS A 41 -6.57 -2.10 10.61
N VAL A 42 -5.95 -2.60 11.68
CA VAL A 42 -6.13 -2.06 13.04
C VAL A 42 -5.64 -0.61 13.14
N GLY A 43 -4.72 -0.17 12.28
CA GLY A 43 -4.20 1.19 12.27
C GLY A 43 -3.15 1.47 13.36
N PRO A 44 -2.83 2.75 13.64
CA PRO A 44 -3.48 3.93 13.06
C PRO A 44 -3.13 4.12 11.57
N THR A 45 -1.92 3.76 11.16
CA THR A 45 -1.50 3.91 9.76
C THR A 45 -2.13 2.86 8.85
N LEU A 46 -2.87 3.31 7.83
CA LEU A 46 -3.55 2.49 6.82
C LEU A 46 -2.93 2.63 5.42
N SER A 47 -1.74 3.19 5.32
CA SER A 47 -1.02 3.35 4.06
C SER A 47 0.49 3.14 4.21
N LEU A 48 1.16 2.70 3.16
CA LEU A 48 2.62 2.62 3.12
C LEU A 48 3.20 3.67 2.19
N TYR A 49 4.20 4.42 2.68
CA TYR A 49 4.94 5.38 1.86
C TYR A 49 5.75 4.66 0.77
N ILE A 50 5.67 5.18 -0.45
CA ILE A 50 6.45 4.76 -1.60
C ILE A 50 7.33 5.95 -2.00
N PRO A 51 8.65 5.88 -1.74
CA PRO A 51 9.59 6.86 -2.26
C PRO A 51 9.59 6.84 -3.78
N LYS A 52 9.65 8.01 -4.43
CA LYS A 52 9.73 8.13 -5.89
C LYS A 52 10.85 7.30 -6.52
N GLY A 53 11.95 7.11 -5.78
CA GLY A 53 13.12 6.36 -6.25
C GLY A 53 12.88 4.85 -6.41
N LEU A 54 11.79 4.32 -5.85
CA LEU A 54 11.37 2.94 -6.04
C LEU A 54 10.41 2.77 -7.24
N LEU A 55 9.90 3.88 -7.79
CA LEU A 55 9.05 3.91 -8.96
C LEU A 55 9.87 4.14 -10.23
N LYS A 56 9.34 3.68 -11.36
CA LYS A 56 9.93 3.83 -12.70
C LYS A 56 9.00 4.67 -13.56
N GLN A 57 9.57 5.43 -14.49
CA GLN A 57 8.78 5.92 -15.62
C GLN A 57 8.38 4.71 -16.49
N GLY A 58 7.09 4.59 -16.81
CA GLY A 58 6.52 3.42 -17.48
C GLY A 58 5.94 2.39 -16.49
N GLN A 59 6.15 1.11 -16.79
CA GLN A 59 5.50 0.01 -16.06
C GLN A 59 6.09 -0.22 -14.66
N ASN A 60 5.19 -0.32 -13.68
CA ASN A 60 5.47 -0.63 -12.28
C ASN A 60 4.55 -1.76 -11.82
N ARG A 61 5.04 -2.56 -10.87
CA ARG A 61 4.26 -3.62 -10.22
C ARG A 61 4.24 -3.43 -8.71
N LEU A 62 3.05 -3.49 -8.15
CA LEU A 62 2.82 -3.67 -6.72
C LEU A 62 2.44 -5.12 -6.45
N LEU A 63 3.03 -5.72 -5.43
CA LEU A 63 2.70 -7.05 -4.95
C LEU A 63 2.34 -6.96 -3.47
N ILE A 64 1.14 -7.40 -3.12
CA ILE A 64 0.66 -7.44 -1.74
C ILE A 64 0.57 -8.90 -1.31
N PHE A 65 1.26 -9.24 -0.23
CA PHE A 65 1.03 -10.49 0.50
C PHE A 65 0.08 -10.19 1.65
N GLU A 66 -1.09 -10.81 1.65
CA GLU A 66 -2.17 -10.57 2.62
C GLU A 66 -2.56 -11.88 3.32
N THR A 67 -2.84 -11.85 4.63
CA THR A 67 -3.00 -13.06 5.46
C THR A 67 -4.43 -13.37 5.92
N GLU A 68 -5.33 -12.40 5.91
CA GLU A 68 -6.68 -12.50 6.51
C GLU A 68 -7.78 -12.80 5.48
N GLY A 69 -7.45 -12.91 4.19
CA GLY A 69 -8.42 -13.06 3.10
C GLY A 69 -9.21 -11.79 2.78
N GLN A 70 -8.71 -10.61 3.18
CA GLN A 70 -9.31 -9.31 2.88
C GLN A 70 -8.44 -8.55 1.87
N PHE A 71 -8.93 -8.41 0.64
CA PHE A 71 -8.23 -7.72 -0.44
C PHE A 71 -9.21 -6.91 -1.29
N SER A 72 -8.66 -6.06 -2.17
CA SER A 72 -9.42 -5.25 -3.12
C SER A 72 -8.97 -5.57 -4.55
N GLU A 73 -9.89 -5.60 -5.51
CA GLU A 73 -9.57 -5.78 -6.94
C GLU A 73 -8.78 -4.59 -7.54
N SER A 74 -8.79 -3.44 -6.85
CA SER A 74 -8.00 -2.27 -7.22
C SER A 74 -7.36 -1.61 -6.00
N ILE A 75 -6.27 -0.89 -6.25
CA ILE A 75 -5.52 -0.13 -5.25
C ILE A 75 -5.48 1.35 -5.63
N ARG A 76 -5.23 2.20 -4.64
CA ARG A 76 -5.07 3.64 -4.86
C ARG A 76 -3.73 4.10 -4.33
N LEU A 77 -3.12 5.02 -5.07
CA LEU A 77 -1.94 5.77 -4.66
C LEU A 77 -2.39 7.18 -4.31
N THR A 78 -2.13 7.60 -3.07
CA THR A 78 -2.56 8.90 -2.53
C THR A 78 -1.37 9.83 -2.32
N LYS A 79 -1.63 11.14 -2.28
CA LYS A 79 -0.62 12.16 -2.01
C LYS A 79 -0.27 12.26 -0.53
N GLU A 80 -1.20 11.86 0.34
CA GLU A 80 -1.10 11.95 1.79
C GLU A 80 -1.33 10.57 2.41
N PRO A 81 -0.74 10.31 3.59
CA PRO A 81 -0.95 9.07 4.31
C PRO A 81 -2.40 8.95 4.78
N ILE A 82 -2.90 7.71 4.83
CA ILE A 82 -4.22 7.39 5.37
C ILE A 82 -4.05 6.88 6.79
N TYR A 83 -4.83 7.44 7.70
CA TYR A 83 -4.92 7.00 9.08
C TYR A 83 -6.34 6.56 9.41
N ASN A 84 -6.47 5.73 10.44
CA ASN A 84 -7.74 5.47 11.10
C ASN A 84 -7.78 6.24 12.42
N ASP A 85 -8.95 6.77 12.77
CA ASP A 85 -9.16 7.42 14.04
C ASP A 85 -9.20 6.37 15.16
N ILE A 86 -8.17 6.34 15.99
CA ILE A 86 -8.16 5.51 17.20
C ILE A 86 -8.77 6.33 18.33
N LYS A 87 -9.86 5.84 18.93
CA LYS A 87 -10.48 6.49 20.11
C LYS A 87 -9.42 6.67 21.21
N GLY A 88 -9.02 7.92 21.45
CA GLY A 88 -8.04 8.30 22.48
C GLY A 88 -6.81 9.04 21.96
N GLU A 89 -6.59 9.11 20.65
CA GLU A 89 -5.52 9.92 20.07
C GLU A 89 -6.06 11.30 19.68
N ASN A 90 -5.66 12.34 20.43
CA ASN A 90 -5.77 13.74 20.01
C ASN A 90 -4.44 14.13 19.36
N LEU A 91 -4.36 14.11 18.03
CA LEU A 91 -3.27 14.69 17.25
C LEU A 91 -3.81 15.43 16.04
#